data_AF-A0A151R478-F1
#
_entry.id   AF-A0A151R478-F1
#
_cell.length_a   1.000
_cell.length_b   1.000
_cell.length_c   1.000
_cell.angle_alpha   90.00
_cell.angle_beta   90.00
_cell.angle_gamma   90.00
#
_symmetry.space_group_name_H-M   'P 1'
#
loop_
_entity.id
_entity.type
_entity.pdbx_description
1 polymer ?
#
loop_
_entity_poly.entity_id
_entity_poly.type
_entity_poly.pdbx_seq_one_letter_code
_entity_poly.pdbx_strand_id
1 'polypeptide(L)' 'MVKEAQMQPSNMIVRAFNESRREVMGEVVLPIQVGPTVFNVEFQVMDIAPAYSYLLGRPWIH' A
#
# COMPACT_ATOMS: atom_id res chain seq x y z
N MET A 1 -21.50 -7.61 0.75
CA MET A 1 -20.53 -8.24 1.68
C MET A 1 -19.15 -8.04 1.08
N VAL A 2 -18.51 -6.91 1.37
CA VAL A 2 -17.10 -6.71 0.97
C VAL A 2 -16.31 -7.49 2.00
N LYS A 3 -15.62 -8.57 1.57
CA LYS A 3 -14.69 -9.30 2.43
C LYS A 3 -13.76 -8.25 3.03
N GLU A 4 -13.76 -8.14 4.34
CA GLU A 4 -12.78 -7.37 5.09
C GLU A 4 -11.42 -7.79 4.55
N ALA A 5 -10.75 -6.88 3.84
CA ALA A 5 -9.41 -7.15 3.37
C ALA A 5 -8.57 -7.28 4.66
N GLN A 6 -8.11 -8.50 4.95
CA GLN A 6 -7.38 -8.79 6.18
C GLN A 6 -6.07 -8.03 6.15
N MET A 7 -6.03 -6.89 6.84
CA MET A 7 -4.81 -6.11 6.99
C MET A 7 -3.86 -6.88 7.88
N GLN A 8 -2.73 -7.30 7.32
CA GLN A 8 -1.69 -8.02 8.05
C GLN A 8 -0.76 -7.01 8.73
N PRO A 9 -0.28 -7.28 9.95
CA PRO A 9 0.69 -6.40 10.61
C PRO A 9 1.99 -6.37 9.79
N SER A 10 2.54 -5.17 9.58
CA SER A 10 3.82 -4.96 8.92
C SER A 10 4.78 -4.28 9.89
N ASN A 11 6.06 -4.68 9.86
CA ASN A 11 7.14 -4.04 10.62
C ASN A 11 7.94 -3.04 9.76
N MET A 12 7.40 -2.66 8.60
CA MET A 12 8.12 -1.84 7.65
C MET A 12 8.09 -0.35 8.02
N ILE A 13 9.22 0.33 7.78
CA ILE A 13 9.36 1.78 7.96
C ILE A 13 9.58 2.42 6.60
N VAL A 14 8.67 3.31 6.20
CA VAL A 14 8.79 4.10 4.97
C VAL A 14 9.46 5.43 5.32
N ARG A 15 10.43 5.84 4.51
CA ARG A 15 11.04 7.17 4.58
C ARG A 15 10.50 8.04 3.45
N ALA A 16 9.92 9.19 3.81
CA ALA A 16 9.46 10.19 2.86
C ALA A 16 10.64 11.06 2.37
N PHE A 17 10.41 11.83 1.31
CA PHE A 17 11.42 12.73 0.72
C PHE A 17 11.96 13.78 1.68
N ASN A 18 11.15 14.21 2.65
CA ASN A 18 11.57 15.14 3.70
C ASN A 18 12.29 14.44 4.87
N GLU A 19 12.80 13.22 4.63
CA GLU A 19 13.49 12.35 5.58
C GLU A 19 12.65 11.87 6.78
N SER A 20 11.37 12.26 6.87
CA SER A 20 10.48 11.74 7.90
C SER A 20 10.29 10.23 7.71
N ARG A 21 10.33 9.50 8.83
CA ARG A 21 10.08 8.06 8.87
C ARG A 21 8.69 7.82 9.40
N ARG A 22 7.95 6.90 8.78
CA ARG A 22 6.64 6.45 9.25
C ARG A 22 6.57 4.94 9.23
N GLU A 23 6.01 4.39 10.30
CA GLU A 23 5.67 2.98 10.40
C GLU A 23 4.45 2.69 9.53
N VAL A 24 4.50 1.57 8.82
CA VAL A 24 3.37 1.05 8.06
C VAL A 24 2.38 0.42 9.04
N MET A 25 1.10 0.76 8.93
CA MET A 25 0.05 0.20 9.80
C MET A 25 -0.18 -1.29 9.51
N GLY A 26 0.00 -1.67 8.24
CA GLY A 26 -0.14 -3.04 7.81
C GLY A 26 -0.12 -3.17 6.29
N GLU A 27 -0.31 -4.38 5.83
CA GLU A 27 -0.30 -4.73 4.42
C GLU A 27 -1.63 -5.34 4.02
N VAL A 28 -2.06 -5.09 2.80
CA VAL A 28 -3.30 -5.61 2.25
C VAL A 28 -3.08 -6.11 0.83
N VAL A 29 -3.62 -7.29 0.52
CA VAL A 29 -3.62 -7.81 -0.84
C VAL A 29 -4.92 -7.42 -1.52
N LEU A 30 -4.83 -6.62 -2.59
CA LEU A 30 -5.98 -6.21 -3.38
C LEU A 30 -5.84 -6.72 -4.82
N PRO A 31 -6.92 -7.30 -5.40
CA PRO A 31 -6.94 -7.65 -6.80
C PRO A 31 -7.05 -6.38 -7.66
N ILE A 32 -6.07 -6.16 -8.54
CA ILE A 32 -6.08 -5.12 -9.56
C ILE A 32 -6.33 -5.77 -10.92
N GLN A 33 -7.31 -5.29 -11.66
CA GLN A 33 -7.53 -5.72 -13.03
C GLN A 33 -6.74 -4.83 -14.00
N VAL A 34 -5.90 -5.44 -14.83
CA VAL A 34 -5.18 -4.77 -15.92
C VAL A 34 -5.52 -5.51 -17.22
N GLY A 35 -6.34 -4.87 -18.06
CA GLY A 35 -6.91 -5.53 -19.24
C GLY A 35 -7.79 -6.74 -18.86
N PRO A 36 -7.62 -7.90 -19.51
CA PRO A 36 -8.36 -9.13 -19.18
C PRO A 36 -7.77 -9.90 -17.98
N THR A 37 -6.68 -9.42 -17.38
CA THR A 37 -5.93 -10.14 -16.35
C THR A 37 -6.11 -9.49 -14.98
N VAL A 38 -6.26 -10.30 -13.94
CA VAL A 38 -6.32 -9.85 -12.54
C VAL A 38 -5.00 -10.19 -11.83
N PHE A 39 -4.41 -9.19 -11.19
CA PHE A 39 -3.19 -9.29 -10.41
C PHE A 39 -3.49 -9.08 -8.94
N ASN A 40 -3.11 -10.02 -8.08
CA ASN A 40 -3.16 -9.80 -6.64
C ASN A 40 -1.92 -9.02 -6.23
N VAL A 41 -2.11 -7.75 -5.88
CA VAL A 41 -1.01 -6.84 -5.52
C VAL A 41 -1.06 -6.55 -4.04
N GLU A 42 0.09 -6.65 -3.39
CA GLU A 42 0.27 -6.29 -1.98
C GLU A 42 0.59 -4.80 -1.85
N PHE A 43 -0.23 -4.12 -1.06
CA PHE A 43 -0.19 -2.70 -0.74
C PHE A 43 0.17 -2.50 0.72
N GLN A 44 0.91 -1.41 0.98
CA GLN A 44 1.23 -0.96 2.33
C GLN A 44 0.25 0.14 2.73
N VAL A 45 -0.39 -0.03 3.88
CA VAL A 45 -1.34 0.91 4.47
C VAL A 45 -0.58 1.77 5.48
N MET A 46 -0.62 3.08 5.32
CA MET A 46 0.03 4.03 6.23
C MET A 46 -0.98 5.05 6.75
N ASP A 47 -0.92 5.35 8.05
CA ASP A 47 -1.62 6.49 8.63
C ASP A 47 -0.83 7.76 8.31
N ILE A 48 -1.27 8.43 7.26
CA ILE A 48 -0.81 9.76 6.90
C ILE A 48 -1.99 10.71 7.04
N ALA A 49 -1.70 11.98 7.33
CA ALA A 49 -2.69 13.06 7.26
C ALA A 49 -2.52 13.81 5.93
N PRO A 50 -2.98 13.29 4.78
CA PRO A 50 -2.83 13.99 3.52
C PRO A 50 -4.11 14.78 3.23
N ALA A 51 -3.96 15.86 2.47
CA ALA A 51 -5.08 16.54 1.82
C ALA A 51 -5.52 15.82 0.52
N TYR A 52 -4.97 14.63 0.21
CA TYR A 52 -5.14 13.91 -1.05
C TYR A 52 -4.79 12.42 -0.94
N SER A 53 -5.33 11.57 -1.83
CA SER A 53 -5.00 10.14 -1.89
C SER A 53 -3.63 9.92 -2.55
N TYR A 54 -2.72 9.20 -1.88
CA TYR A 54 -1.40 8.82 -2.42
C TYR A 54 -1.42 7.36 -2.93
N LEU A 55 -0.87 7.12 -4.12
CA LEU A 55 -0.48 5.79 -4.58
C LEU A 55 1.06 5.73 -4.59
N LEU A 56 1.63 4.91 -3.71
CA LEU A 56 3.07 4.62 -3.71
C LEU A 56 3.30 3.41 -4.61
N GLY A 57 3.96 3.64 -5.75
CA GLY A 57 4.46 2.57 -6.59
C GLY A 57 5.65 1.86 -5.94
N ARG A 58 5.88 0.59 -6.28
CA ARG A 58 7.16 -0.06 -5.97
C ARG A 58 8.24 0.51 -6.92
N PRO A 59 9.51 0.67 -6.46
CA PRO A 59 10.62 1.10 -7.32
C PRO A 59 10.94 0.14 -8.48
N TRP A 60 10.31 -1.03 -8.53
CA TRP A 60 10.69 -2.15 -9.39
C TRP A 60 9.80 -2.30 -10.63
N ILE A 61 9.34 -1.19 -11.20
CA ILE A 61 8.79 -1.20 -12.56
C ILE A 61 9.98 -0.98 -13.50
N HIS A 62 10.47 -2.08 -14.09
CA HIS A 62 11.41 -2.09 -15.22
C HIS A 62 10.71 -2.73 -16.41
#